data_AF-A0A851I5X8-F1
#
_entry.id   AF-A0A851I5X8-F1
#
_cell.length_a   1.000
_cell.length_b   1.000
_cell.length_c   1.000
_cell.angle_alpha   90.00
_cell.angle_beta   90.00
_cell.angle_gamma   90.00
#
_symmetry.space_group_name_H-M   'P 1'
#
loop_
_entity.id
_entity.type
_entity.pdbx_description
1 polymer ?
#
loop_
_entity_poly.entity_id
_entity_poly.type
_entity_poly.pdbx_seq_one_letter_code
_entity_poly.pdbx_strand_id
1 'polypeptide(L)'
;MKKLKVIGITLMLAISITGMAANFKMFRKKKKDSGTSTAKTVPATRKANPASVYCEKQGGKSIIVKGSKGEYGVCQLRDGTTVEEWEYYKQHNTPQSLESEIIKGTPNPAAKFCVDKGGQSVTVKDRKGNERGVCKFKNGTQIDEWDYYRQNN
;
A
#
# COMPACT_ATOMS: atom_id res chain seq x y z
N MET A 1 -36.86 33.00 10.02
CA MET A 1 -37.46 33.70 11.18
C MET A 1 -37.06 32.94 12.44
N LYS A 2 -36.40 33.62 13.37
CA LYS A 2 -35.87 33.06 14.62
C LYS A 2 -36.99 32.92 15.67
N LYS A 3 -36.71 32.09 16.69
CA LYS A 3 -37.37 31.94 18.01
C LYS A 3 -38.53 30.94 17.99
N LEU A 4 -38.57 29.91 18.84
CA LEU A 4 -38.95 30.10 20.24
C LEU A 4 -38.57 28.91 21.16
N LYS A 5 -37.77 29.24 22.19
CA LYS A 5 -37.82 28.83 23.62
C LYS A 5 -37.63 27.35 24.02
N VAL A 6 -36.40 27.12 24.50
CA VAL A 6 -36.04 26.29 25.66
C VAL A 6 -37.02 26.50 26.83
N ILE A 7 -37.62 25.41 27.33
CA ILE A 7 -38.16 25.31 28.69
C ILE A 7 -37.52 24.07 29.30
N GLY A 8 -36.60 24.29 30.23
CA GLY A 8 -36.07 23.26 31.09
C GLY A 8 -36.81 23.20 32.42
N ILE A 9 -36.52 22.11 33.13
CA ILE A 9 -36.68 21.88 34.58
C ILE A 9 -38.08 21.43 35.00
N THR A 10 -38.21 20.19 35.51
CA THR A 10 -38.44 19.92 36.95
C THR A 10 -38.49 18.42 37.27
N LEU A 11 -37.59 18.03 38.18
CA LEU A 11 -37.73 17.09 39.30
C LEU A 11 -38.25 15.64 39.11
N MET A 12 -37.29 14.72 39.22
CA MET A 12 -37.15 13.72 40.31
C MET A 12 -38.43 13.27 41.05
N LEU A 13 -38.79 11.98 40.89
CA LEU A 13 -39.27 11.14 41.99
C LEU A 13 -38.73 9.72 41.80
N ALA A 14 -37.95 9.27 42.79
CA ALA A 14 -37.41 7.94 42.91
C ALA A 14 -38.29 7.07 43.83
N ILE A 15 -37.99 5.76 43.83
CA ILE A 15 -38.36 4.71 44.81
C ILE A 15 -39.66 3.97 44.42
N SER A 16 -39.64 2.68 44.07
CA SER A 16 -39.40 1.58 45.02
C SER A 16 -38.95 0.28 44.36
N ILE A 17 -38.06 -0.43 45.05
CA ILE A 17 -37.47 -1.72 44.70
C ILE A 17 -38.33 -2.87 45.26
N THR A 18 -38.10 -4.09 44.76
CA THR A 18 -38.53 -5.44 45.21
C THR A 18 -39.92 -5.86 44.73
N GLY A 19 -40.16 -6.97 44.04
CA GLY A 19 -39.34 -8.11 43.60
C GLY A 19 -40.27 -9.32 43.41
N MET A 20 -40.28 -9.95 42.24
CA MET A 20 -40.77 -11.33 42.05
C MET A 20 -39.98 -11.98 40.92
N ALA A 21 -39.11 -12.90 41.30
CA ALA A 21 -38.45 -13.82 40.40
C ALA A 21 -39.28 -15.10 40.31
N ALA A 22 -39.70 -15.50 39.10
CA ALA A 22 -39.67 -16.90 38.63
C ALA A 22 -40.13 -17.01 37.17
N ASN A 23 -39.17 -17.28 36.29
CA ASN A 23 -39.22 -18.18 35.13
C ASN A 23 -40.49 -18.20 34.24
N PHE A 24 -40.45 -17.44 33.14
CA PHE A 24 -40.99 -17.92 31.86
C PHE A 24 -39.92 -17.86 30.77
N LYS A 25 -39.51 -19.06 30.36
CA LYS A 25 -38.51 -19.40 29.37
C LYS A 25 -39.07 -19.12 27.97
N MET A 26 -38.72 -17.99 27.35
CA MET A 26 -39.00 -17.74 25.93
C MET A 26 -37.84 -16.99 25.27
N PHE A 27 -37.06 -17.75 24.48
CA PHE A 27 -36.26 -17.35 23.32
C PHE A 27 -35.41 -16.06 23.39
N ARG A 28 -34.30 -16.10 24.15
CA ARG A 28 -33.12 -15.30 23.79
C ARG A 28 -32.45 -15.90 22.55
N LYS A 29 -32.77 -15.34 21.38
CA LYS A 29 -32.00 -15.52 20.16
C LYS A 29 -30.56 -15.09 20.45
N LYS A 30 -29.63 -16.06 20.44
CA LYS A 30 -28.19 -15.87 20.65
C LYS A 30 -27.68 -14.76 19.71
N LYS A 31 -27.42 -13.55 20.22
CA LYS A 31 -26.34 -12.74 19.67
C LYS A 31 -25.05 -13.38 20.14
N LYS A 32 -24.43 -14.12 19.23
CA LYS A 32 -23.10 -14.67 19.40
C LYS A 32 -22.13 -13.52 19.16
N ASP A 33 -21.86 -12.76 20.21
CA ASP A 33 -20.60 -12.02 20.31
C ASP A 33 -19.49 -13.07 20.46
N SER A 34 -18.98 -13.54 19.32
CA SER A 34 -17.65 -14.12 19.22
C SER A 34 -16.76 -12.98 18.74
N GLY A 35 -15.92 -12.36 19.56
CA GLY A 35 -14.98 -13.08 20.41
C GLY A 35 -14.00 -13.79 19.50
N THR A 36 -13.04 -13.02 19.00
CA THR A 36 -11.62 -13.33 18.88
C THR A 36 -11.19 -14.81 18.81
N SER A 37 -10.33 -15.06 17.83
CA SER A 37 -9.37 -16.16 17.70
C SER A 37 -9.81 -17.41 16.93
N THR A 38 -9.35 -17.47 15.68
CA THR A 38 -8.12 -18.25 15.45
C THR A 38 -7.16 -17.42 14.61
N ALA A 39 -6.30 -16.67 15.29
CA ALA A 39 -4.90 -16.69 14.91
C ALA A 39 -4.47 -18.15 14.99
N LYS A 40 -4.63 -18.88 13.87
CA LYS A 40 -3.87 -20.10 13.68
C LYS A 40 -2.45 -19.61 13.53
N THR A 41 -1.67 -19.71 14.61
CA THR A 41 -0.21 -19.64 14.57
C THR A 41 0.25 -20.72 13.61
N VAL A 42 0.28 -20.37 12.33
CA VAL A 42 1.23 -20.93 11.41
C VAL A 42 2.33 -19.88 11.41
N PRO A 43 3.53 -20.16 11.96
CA PRO A 43 4.69 -19.39 11.59
C PRO A 43 5.00 -19.78 10.14
N ALA A 44 4.21 -19.24 9.23
CA ALA A 44 4.52 -19.20 7.83
C ALA A 44 4.75 -17.73 7.56
N THR A 45 5.94 -17.43 7.07
CA THR A 45 6.33 -16.21 6.38
C THR A 45 5.44 -15.99 5.15
N ARG A 46 4.12 -15.91 5.33
CA ARG A 46 3.19 -15.44 4.30
C ARG A 46 3.42 -13.95 4.22
N LYS A 47 4.11 -13.53 3.16
CA LYS A 47 4.14 -12.13 2.78
C LYS A 47 2.70 -11.63 2.75
N ALA A 48 2.44 -10.54 3.46
CA ALA A 48 1.13 -9.92 3.45
C ALA A 48 0.72 -9.59 2.00
N ASN A 49 -0.57 -9.71 1.69
CA ASN A 49 -1.07 -9.34 0.37
C ASN A 49 -0.81 -7.84 0.13
N PRO A 50 -0.01 -7.44 -0.87
CA PRO A 50 0.28 -6.03 -1.13
C PRO A 50 -0.98 -5.16 -1.32
N ALA A 51 -2.02 -5.71 -1.95
CA ALA A 51 -3.27 -4.99 -2.18
C ALA A 51 -4.02 -4.72 -0.87
N SER A 52 -4.11 -5.72 0.01
CA SER A 52 -4.75 -5.56 1.32
C SER A 52 -3.95 -4.64 2.25
N VAL A 53 -2.62 -4.73 2.24
CA VAL A 53 -1.74 -3.78 2.95
C VAL A 53 -1.94 -2.35 2.44
N TYR A 54 -2.06 -2.18 1.13
CA TYR A 54 -2.32 -0.88 0.53
C TYR A 54 -3.68 -0.34 0.96
N CYS A 55 -4.74 -1.16 0.94
CA CYS A 55 -6.06 -0.77 1.45
C CYS A 55 -5.99 -0.23 2.89
N GLU A 56 -5.32 -0.96 3.78
CA GLU A 56 -5.13 -0.55 5.18
C GLU A 56 -4.31 0.75 5.30
N LYS A 57 -3.27 0.92 4.47
CA LYS A 57 -2.49 2.16 4.41
C LYS A 57 -3.31 3.38 3.98
N GLN A 58 -4.30 3.20 3.10
CA GLN A 58 -5.25 4.26 2.74
C GLN A 58 -6.32 4.49 3.82
N GLY A 59 -6.24 3.77 4.95
CA GLY A 59 -7.18 3.85 6.04
C GLY A 59 -8.50 3.15 5.76
N GLY A 60 -8.53 2.26 4.76
CA GLY A 60 -9.65 1.38 4.47
C GLY A 60 -9.57 0.05 5.21
N LYS A 61 -10.61 -0.77 5.04
CA LYS A 61 -10.71 -2.12 5.59
C LYS A 61 -10.75 -3.16 4.49
N SER A 62 -9.83 -4.12 4.55
CA SER A 62 -9.81 -5.29 3.66
C SER A 62 -10.93 -6.28 4.02
N ILE A 63 -11.72 -6.68 3.03
CA ILE A 63 -12.85 -7.61 3.20
C ILE A 63 -12.81 -8.65 2.08
N ILE A 64 -12.87 -9.93 2.44
CA ILE A 64 -13.03 -11.02 1.47
C ILE A 64 -14.52 -11.22 1.16
N VAL A 65 -14.86 -11.16 -0.12
CA VAL A 65 -16.22 -11.32 -0.64
C VAL A 65 -16.30 -12.61 -1.47
N LYS A 66 -17.38 -13.37 -1.28
CA LYS A 66 -17.68 -14.55 -2.08
C LYS A 66 -18.41 -14.15 -3.35
N GLY A 67 -17.81 -14.43 -4.51
CA GLY A 67 -18.41 -14.25 -5.83
C GLY A 67 -18.73 -15.58 -6.50
N SER A 68 -19.42 -15.52 -7.64
CA SER A 68 -19.73 -16.69 -8.48
C SER A 68 -18.48 -17.39 -9.04
N LYS A 69 -17.35 -16.67 -9.12
CA LYS A 69 -16.06 -17.17 -9.62
C LYS A 69 -15.05 -17.48 -8.51
N GLY A 70 -15.47 -17.45 -7.25
CA GLY A 70 -14.60 -17.63 -6.08
C GLY A 70 -14.54 -16.39 -5.18
N GLU A 71 -13.60 -16.40 -4.24
CA GLU A 71 -13.39 -15.31 -3.29
C GLU A 71 -12.49 -14.21 -3.89
N TYR A 72 -12.82 -12.95 -3.62
CA TYR A 72 -12.03 -11.78 -4.02
C TYR A 72 -11.98 -10.76 -2.88
N GLY A 73 -10.98 -9.87 -2.90
CA GLY A 73 -10.81 -8.83 -1.88
C GLY A 73 -11.46 -7.51 -2.32
N VAL A 74 -12.15 -6.84 -1.40
CA VAL A 74 -12.59 -5.45 -1.56
C VAL A 74 -12.02 -4.58 -0.44
N CYS A 75 -11.61 -3.37 -0.80
CA CYS A 75 -11.25 -2.32 0.13
C CYS A 75 -12.47 -1.46 0.42
N GLN A 76 -12.92 -1.44 1.68
CA GLN A 76 -13.92 -0.49 2.15
C GLN A 76 -13.22 0.78 2.64
N LEU A 77 -13.40 1.89 1.92
CA LEU A 77 -12.85 3.20 2.24
C LEU A 77 -13.64 3.89 3.37
N ARG A 78 -13.09 4.98 3.91
CA ARG A 78 -13.65 5.71 5.06
C ARG A 78 -15.02 6.34 4.80
N ASP A 79 -15.28 6.69 3.55
CA ASP A 79 -16.56 7.21 3.07
C ASP A 79 -17.62 6.09 2.88
N GLY A 80 -17.23 4.84 3.11
CA GLY A 80 -18.08 3.66 2.91
C GLY A 80 -18.02 3.08 1.50
N THR A 81 -17.31 3.73 0.57
CA THR A 81 -17.13 3.24 -0.80
C THR A 81 -16.34 1.93 -0.81
N THR A 82 -16.76 0.97 -1.62
CA THR A 82 -16.07 -0.31 -1.78
C THR A 82 -15.47 -0.43 -3.17
N VAL A 83 -14.17 -0.71 -3.24
CA VAL A 83 -13.41 -0.92 -4.49
C VAL A 83 -12.68 -2.26 -4.44
N GLU A 84 -12.47 -2.93 -5.57
CA GLU A 84 -11.69 -4.18 -5.59
C GLU A 84 -10.22 -3.88 -5.24
N GLU A 85 -9.62 -4.67 -4.34
CA GLU A 85 -8.31 -4.33 -3.75
C GLU A 85 -7.19 -4.32 -4.78
N TRP A 86 -7.15 -5.28 -5.70
CA TRP A 86 -6.09 -5.35 -6.71
C TRP A 86 -6.23 -4.27 -7.78
N GLU A 87 -7.46 -3.93 -8.16
CA GLU A 87 -7.76 -2.83 -9.06
C GLU A 87 -7.32 -1.51 -8.42
N TYR A 88 -7.73 -1.26 -7.18
CA TYR A 88 -7.34 -0.07 -6.43
C TYR A 88 -5.83 0.03 -6.25
N TYR A 89 -5.18 -1.08 -5.89
CA TYR A 89 -3.74 -1.17 -5.79
C TYR A 89 -3.06 -0.85 -7.12
N LYS A 90 -3.48 -1.47 -8.23
CA LYS A 90 -2.87 -1.26 -9.56
C LYS A 90 -3.06 0.16 -10.07
N GLN A 91 -4.22 0.78 -9.86
CA GLN A 91 -4.47 2.16 -10.28
C GLN A 91 -3.50 3.13 -9.61
N HIS A 92 -3.19 2.92 -8.33
CA HIS A 92 -2.38 3.82 -7.50
C HIS A 92 -0.92 3.40 -7.35
N ASN A 93 -0.61 2.16 -7.71
CA ASN A 93 0.74 1.60 -7.78
C ASN A 93 0.98 1.11 -9.20
N THR A 94 0.49 1.86 -10.19
CA THR A 94 0.85 1.62 -11.58
C THR A 94 2.37 1.79 -11.67
N PRO A 95 3.05 0.98 -12.48
CA PRO A 95 4.45 1.21 -12.83
C PRO A 95 4.68 2.55 -13.52
N GLN A 96 3.80 3.54 -13.54
CA GLN A 96 4.09 4.84 -14.16
C GLN A 96 5.26 5.58 -13.47
N SER A 97 5.57 5.27 -12.22
CA SER A 97 6.86 5.67 -11.61
C SER A 97 8.04 4.89 -12.20
N LEU A 98 7.90 3.59 -12.43
CA LEU A 98 8.89 2.74 -13.09
C LEU A 98 9.04 3.08 -14.58
N GLU A 99 7.98 3.43 -15.28
CA GLU A 99 7.96 3.90 -16.67
C GLU A 99 8.58 5.28 -16.73
N SER A 100 8.32 6.17 -15.76
CA SER A 100 9.03 7.45 -15.66
C SER A 100 10.51 7.31 -15.26
N GLU A 101 10.88 6.23 -14.56
CA GLU A 101 12.25 5.88 -14.17
C GLU A 101 12.99 5.16 -15.31
N ILE A 102 12.28 4.36 -16.10
CA ILE A 102 12.77 3.73 -17.34
C ILE A 102 12.90 4.78 -18.45
N ILE A 103 11.93 5.70 -18.59
CA ILE A 103 11.95 6.81 -19.57
C ILE A 103 13.01 7.87 -19.18
N LYS A 104 13.25 8.09 -17.88
CA LYS A 104 14.41 8.89 -17.41
C LYS A 104 15.70 8.07 -17.29
N GLY A 105 15.64 6.79 -17.66
CA GLY A 105 16.71 5.82 -17.58
C GLY A 105 17.09 5.48 -16.15
N THR A 106 16.98 4.21 -15.74
CA THR A 106 17.95 3.68 -14.78
C THR A 106 19.31 4.01 -15.39
N PRO A 107 20.10 4.93 -14.79
CA PRO A 107 21.29 5.41 -15.46
C PRO A 107 22.16 4.20 -15.75
N ASN A 108 22.69 4.09 -16.98
CA ASN A 108 23.61 3.03 -17.36
C ASN A 108 24.62 2.87 -16.20
N PRO A 109 24.67 1.71 -15.52
CA PRO A 109 25.49 1.54 -14.32
C PRO A 109 26.94 1.97 -14.53
N ALA A 110 27.48 1.73 -15.72
CA ALA A 110 28.81 2.14 -16.11
C ALA A 110 28.96 3.65 -16.30
N ALA A 111 27.97 4.30 -16.94
CA ALA A 111 27.94 5.76 -17.09
C ALA A 111 27.79 6.47 -15.74
N LYS A 112 26.91 5.96 -14.86
CA LYS A 112 26.76 6.44 -13.49
C LYS A 112 28.08 6.32 -12.73
N PHE A 113 28.69 5.14 -12.78
CA PHE A 113 29.98 4.90 -12.13
C PHE A 113 31.06 5.86 -12.64
N CYS A 114 31.12 6.10 -13.95
CA CYS A 114 32.03 7.09 -14.53
C CYS A 114 31.84 8.49 -13.92
N VAL A 115 30.59 8.98 -13.88
CA VAL A 115 30.27 10.31 -13.34
C VAL A 115 30.55 10.37 -11.84
N ASP A 116 30.20 9.34 -11.08
CA ASP A 116 30.45 9.24 -9.64
C ASP A 116 31.96 9.23 -9.32
N LYS A 117 32.81 8.76 -10.25
CA LYS A 117 34.29 8.80 -10.14
C LYS A 117 34.91 10.09 -10.70
N GLY A 118 34.09 11.08 -11.03
CA GLY A 118 34.54 12.41 -11.50
C GLY A 118 34.91 12.46 -12.98
N GLY A 119 34.50 11.45 -13.76
CA GLY A 119 34.59 11.46 -15.22
C GLY A 119 33.33 12.03 -15.88
N GLN A 120 33.39 12.18 -17.20
CA GLN A 120 32.27 12.50 -18.06
C GLN A 120 31.97 11.30 -18.96
N SER A 121 30.74 10.77 -18.87
CA SER A 121 30.25 9.74 -19.78
C SER A 121 29.97 10.33 -21.16
N VAL A 122 30.53 9.73 -22.21
CA VAL A 122 30.26 10.12 -23.60
C VAL A 122 30.05 8.90 -24.49
N THR A 123 29.05 8.97 -25.37
CA THR A 123 28.84 7.97 -26.41
C THR A 123 29.73 8.26 -27.61
N VAL A 124 30.53 7.29 -28.02
CA VAL A 124 31.41 7.36 -29.19
C VAL A 124 30.97 6.31 -30.21
N LYS A 125 30.92 6.69 -31.49
CA LYS A 125 30.69 5.78 -32.61
C LYS A 125 32.02 5.32 -33.21
N ASP A 126 32.14 4.02 -33.48
CA ASP A 126 33.26 3.49 -34.26
C ASP A 126 33.04 3.68 -35.77
N ARG A 127 34.04 3.31 -36.59
CA ARG A 127 33.98 3.42 -38.06
C ARG A 127 32.88 2.56 -38.70
N LYS A 128 32.40 1.53 -37.99
CA LYS A 128 31.31 0.65 -38.43
C LYS A 128 29.94 1.16 -37.95
N GLY A 129 29.90 2.27 -37.20
CA GLY A 129 28.69 2.86 -36.63
C GLY A 129 28.29 2.29 -35.28
N ASN A 130 29.07 1.40 -34.67
CA ASN A 130 28.75 0.85 -33.34
C ASN A 130 28.98 1.93 -32.28
N GLU A 131 28.01 2.11 -31.39
CA GLU A 131 28.09 3.02 -30.25
C GLU A 131 28.70 2.33 -29.03
N ARG A 132 29.58 3.02 -28.31
CA ARG A 132 30.11 2.61 -27.02
C ARG A 132 30.27 3.80 -26.07
N GLY A 133 30.12 3.56 -24.77
CA GLY A 133 30.34 4.55 -23.73
C GLY A 133 31.81 4.67 -23.36
N VAL A 134 32.33 5.89 -23.28
CA VAL A 134 33.70 6.20 -22.88
C VAL A 134 33.67 7.18 -21.71
N CYS A 135 34.37 6.82 -20.63
CA CYS A 135 34.57 7.69 -19.49
C CYS A 135 35.77 8.60 -19.75
N LYS A 136 35.55 9.93 -19.79
CA LYS A 136 36.59 10.95 -19.99
C LYS A 136 36.88 11.69 -18.71
N PHE A 137 38.13 11.72 -18.27
CA PHE A 137 38.57 12.46 -17.09
C PHE A 137 39.13 13.84 -17.45
N LYS A 138 39.15 14.76 -16.47
CA LYS A 138 39.65 16.15 -16.67
C LYS A 138 41.11 16.22 -17.12
N ASN A 139 41.92 15.22 -16.76
CA ASN A 139 43.32 15.11 -17.19
C ASN A 139 43.47 14.58 -18.64
N GLY A 140 42.37 14.32 -19.35
CA GLY A 140 42.35 13.81 -20.72
C GLY A 140 42.39 12.29 -20.83
N THR A 141 42.58 11.55 -19.74
CA THR A 141 42.52 10.07 -19.73
C THR A 141 41.13 9.60 -20.14
N GLN A 142 41.07 8.54 -20.95
CA GLN A 142 39.82 7.94 -21.41
C GLN A 142 39.87 6.42 -21.24
N ILE A 143 38.74 5.84 -20.85
CA ILE A 143 38.56 4.39 -20.67
C ILE A 143 37.15 3.99 -21.09
N ASP A 144 36.96 2.78 -21.63
CA ASP A 144 35.61 2.25 -21.86
C ASP A 144 34.84 2.17 -20.54
N GLU A 145 33.59 2.65 -20.52
CA GLU A 145 32.82 2.77 -19.29
C GLU A 145 32.59 1.43 -18.61
N TRP A 146 32.32 0.38 -19.41
CA TRP A 146 32.03 -0.94 -18.89
C TRP A 146 33.30 -1.64 -18.41
N ASP A 147 34.43 -1.42 -19.09
CA ASP A 147 35.72 -1.90 -18.61
C ASP A 147 36.11 -1.23 -17.29
N TYR A 148 35.87 0.07 -17.16
CA TYR A 148 36.12 0.78 -15.90
C TYR A 148 35.21 0.29 -14.78
N TYR A 149 33.92 0.10 -15.06
CA TYR A 149 32.97 -0.43 -14.09
C TYR A 149 33.37 -1.82 -13.57
N ARG A 150 33.71 -2.76 -14.48
CA ARG A 150 34.09 -4.14 -14.13
C ARG A 150 35.43 -4.25 -13.42
N GLN A 151 36.37 -3.34 -13.68
CA GLN A 151 37.66 -3.32 -12.97
C GLN A 151 37.54 -2.86 -11.51
N ASN A 152 36.40 -2.27 -11.14
CA ASN A 152 36.22 -1.59 -9.86
C ASN A 152 35.01 -2.07 -9.06
N ASN A 153 34.34 -3.16 -9.48
CA ASN A 153 33.26 -3.85 -8.76
C ASN A 153 33.43 -5.36 -8.92
#